data_AF-A0A2R4ZQE1-F1
#
_entry.id   AF-A0A2R4ZQE1-F1
#
_cell.length_a   1.000
_cell.length_b   1.000
_cell.length_c   1.000
_cell.angle_alpha   90.00
_cell.angle_beta   90.00
_cell.angle_gamma   90.00
#
_symmetry.space_group_name_H-M   'P 1'
#
loop_
_entity.id
_entity.type
_entity.pdbx_description
1 polymer ?
#
loop_
_entity_poly.entity_id
_entity_poly.type
_entity_poly.pdbx_seq_one_letter_code
_entity_poly.pdbx_strand_id
1 'polypeptide(L)'
;MGIRWKRFGEWNKCGECWASFERGVQHSNSLTCYKVGIPVSSLKIPLKDLLKMLREMNMVVKYSIFSPPLSLASSGIVIVYFSSRDDMERFIKTISPLVKKPSLRERLFYSLFVNVEWREGVSYRRGCPEYDRKFGDWRKWPEP
;
A
#
# COMPACT_ATOMS: atom_id res chain seq x y z
N MET A 1 -12.33 17.82 4.59
CA MET A 1 -11.23 17.25 5.40
C MET A 1 -10.52 16.17 4.60
N GLY A 2 -9.26 16.39 4.21
CA GLY A 2 -8.47 15.43 3.43
C GLY A 2 -7.64 14.49 4.30
N ILE A 3 -7.22 13.36 3.72
CA ILE A 3 -6.31 12.41 4.39
C ILE A 3 -4.94 13.07 4.58
N ARG A 4 -4.45 13.14 5.82
CA ARG A 4 -3.14 13.71 6.16
C ARG A 4 -2.04 12.66 6.09
N TRP A 5 -1.39 12.59 4.94
CA TRP A 5 -0.30 11.65 4.71
C TRP A 5 1.01 12.09 5.38
N LYS A 6 1.64 11.16 6.08
CA LYS A 6 3.01 11.27 6.59
C LYS A 6 3.91 10.30 5.81
N ARG A 7 5.19 10.62 5.65
CA ARG A 7 6.15 9.79 4.90
C ARG A 7 7.54 9.82 5.50
N PHE A 8 8.30 8.76 5.26
CA PHE A 8 9.76 8.73 5.37
C PHE A 8 10.35 7.84 4.27
N GLY A 9 11.60 8.11 3.91
CA GLY A 9 12.21 7.61 2.67
C GLY A 9 11.72 8.37 1.43
N GLU A 10 12.44 8.19 0.32
CA GLU A 10 12.11 8.82 -0.97
C GLU A 10 11.65 7.79 -2.00
N TRP A 11 10.62 8.15 -2.77
CA TRP A 11 10.13 7.36 -3.91
C TRP A 11 10.02 8.26 -5.14
N ASN A 12 11.11 8.41 -5.87
CA ASN A 12 11.22 9.41 -6.94
C ASN A 12 10.60 8.95 -8.28
N LYS A 13 9.93 7.80 -8.31
CA LYS A 13 9.33 7.21 -9.53
C LYS A 13 7.90 7.67 -9.82
N CYS A 14 7.22 8.33 -8.86
CA CYS A 14 5.78 8.62 -8.98
C CYS A 14 5.45 9.73 -10.01
N GLY A 15 6.29 10.75 -10.14
CA GLY A 15 6.02 11.90 -11.02
C GLY A 15 5.99 11.50 -12.49
N GLU A 16 7.00 10.76 -12.94
CA GLU A 16 7.06 10.24 -14.31
C GLU A 16 5.91 9.31 -14.63
N CYS A 17 5.60 8.37 -13.73
CA CYS A 17 4.45 7.50 -13.90
C CYS A 17 3.16 8.29 -14.07
N TRP A 18 2.94 9.32 -13.24
CA TRP A 18 1.74 10.15 -13.30
C TRP A 18 1.64 10.91 -14.63
N ALA A 19 2.73 11.55 -15.05
CA ALA A 19 2.79 12.26 -16.33
C ALA A 19 2.53 11.33 -17.54
N SER A 20 3.02 10.09 -17.51
CA SER A 20 2.68 9.08 -18.53
C SER A 20 1.22 8.64 -18.46
N PHE A 21 0.69 8.42 -17.25
CA PHE A 21 -0.71 8.04 -17.04
C PHE A 21 -1.68 9.08 -17.60
N GLU A 22 -1.41 10.37 -17.41
CA GLU A 22 -2.22 11.45 -17.98
C GLU A 22 -2.30 11.35 -19.51
N ARG A 23 -1.20 10.99 -20.17
CA ARG A 23 -1.12 10.74 -21.63
C ARG A 23 -1.69 9.39 -22.08
N GLY A 24 -2.20 8.57 -21.15
CA GLY A 24 -2.74 7.24 -21.48
C GLY A 24 -1.67 6.18 -21.69
N VAL A 25 -0.45 6.40 -21.22
CA VAL A 25 0.66 5.46 -21.32
C VAL A 25 0.93 4.84 -19.95
N GLN A 26 0.98 3.51 -19.88
CA GLN A 26 1.35 2.80 -18.67
C GLN A 26 2.88 2.70 -18.55
N HIS A 27 3.47 3.52 -17.70
CA HIS A 27 4.93 3.56 -17.52
C HIS A 27 5.47 2.26 -16.89
N SER A 28 6.64 1.78 -17.31
CA SER A 28 7.26 0.53 -16.81
C SER A 28 7.45 0.51 -15.30
N ASN A 29 7.88 1.62 -14.70
CA ASN A 29 7.96 1.78 -13.23
C ASN A 29 6.63 1.48 -12.51
N SER A 30 5.47 1.73 -13.14
CA SER A 30 4.17 1.42 -12.53
C SER A 30 3.87 -0.08 -12.52
N LEU A 31 4.43 -0.83 -13.48
CA LEU A 31 4.34 -2.28 -13.61
C LEU A 31 5.27 -3.03 -12.65
N THR A 32 6.26 -2.37 -12.06
CA THR A 32 7.18 -2.95 -11.07
C THR A 32 6.98 -2.39 -9.66
N CYS A 33 6.12 -1.37 -9.49
CA CYS A 33 5.86 -0.74 -8.21
C CYS A 33 4.84 -1.54 -7.40
N TYR A 34 5.32 -2.36 -6.47
CA TYR A 34 4.49 -3.05 -5.50
C TYR A 34 4.30 -2.19 -4.24
N LYS A 35 3.13 -2.33 -3.62
CA LYS A 35 2.78 -1.64 -2.37
C LYS A 35 2.17 -2.64 -1.42
N VAL A 36 2.68 -2.69 -0.19
CA VAL A 36 2.07 -3.46 0.92
C VAL A 36 1.34 -2.48 1.82
N GLY A 37 0.04 -2.71 1.99
CA GLY A 37 -0.83 -1.98 2.91
C GLY A 37 -1.00 -2.73 4.23
N ILE A 38 -0.67 -2.08 5.33
CA ILE A 38 -0.83 -2.60 6.69
C ILE A 38 -1.87 -1.72 7.40
N PRO A 39 -3.13 -2.19 7.52
CA PRO A 39 -4.14 -1.46 8.27
C PRO A 39 -3.70 -1.24 9.72
N VAL A 40 -3.93 -0.05 10.25
CA VAL A 40 -3.48 0.28 11.63
C VAL A 40 -4.19 -0.62 12.66
N SER A 41 -5.44 -0.99 12.41
CA SER A 41 -6.23 -1.91 13.23
C SER A 41 -5.69 -3.35 13.23
N SER A 42 -4.88 -3.72 12.22
CA SER A 42 -4.34 -5.08 12.07
C SER A 42 -3.03 -5.26 12.85
N LEU A 43 -2.45 -4.20 13.42
CA LEU A 43 -1.22 -4.31 14.18
C LEU A 43 -1.45 -5.01 15.53
N LYS A 44 -0.53 -5.93 15.88
CA LYS A 44 -0.41 -6.51 17.22
C LYS A 44 0.53 -5.70 18.12
N ILE A 45 1.27 -4.76 17.54
CA ILE A 45 2.20 -3.85 18.21
C ILE A 45 1.75 -2.39 18.04
N PRO A 46 2.22 -1.46 18.88
CA PRO A 46 1.96 -0.04 18.68
C PRO A 46 2.48 0.46 17.32
N LEU A 47 1.72 1.33 16.66
CA LEU A 47 2.10 1.92 15.36
C LEU A 47 3.48 2.58 15.40
N LYS A 48 3.81 3.28 16.50
CA LYS A 48 5.12 3.93 16.66
C LYS A 48 6.29 2.94 16.57
N ASP A 49 6.11 1.72 17.09
CA ASP A 49 7.16 0.70 17.13
C ASP A 49 7.33 0.07 15.75
N LEU A 50 6.23 -0.16 15.03
CA LEU A 50 6.28 -0.53 13.62
C LEU A 50 7.02 0.52 12.78
N LEU A 51 6.67 1.80 12.92
CA LEU A 51 7.29 2.87 12.13
C LEU A 51 8.79 3.02 12.44
N LYS A 52 9.19 2.80 13.70
CA LYS A 52 10.60 2.77 14.10
C LYS A 52 11.34 1.63 13.40
N MET A 53 10.81 0.41 13.48
CA MET A 53 11.38 -0.77 12.83
C MET A 53 11.50 -0.59 11.30
N LEU A 54 10.46 -0.07 10.64
CA LEU A 54 10.48 0.19 9.20
C LEU A 54 11.54 1.24 8.82
N ARG A 55 11.80 2.22 9.69
CA ARG A 55 12.86 3.21 9.48
C ARG A 55 14.25 2.58 9.63
N GLU A 56 14.44 1.72 10.63
CA GLU A 56 15.68 0.97 10.83
C GLU A 56 15.97 0.01 9.67
N MET A 57 14.93 -0.55 9.05
CA MET A 57 15.02 -1.34 7.82
C MET A 57 15.24 -0.50 6.55
N ASN A 58 15.38 0.82 6.66
CA ASN A 58 15.52 1.77 5.54
C ASN A 58 14.39 1.65 4.49
N MET A 59 13.17 1.40 4.94
CA MET A 59 12.02 1.24 4.05
C MET A 59 11.45 2.59 3.63
N VAL A 60 10.92 2.64 2.40
CA VAL A 60 10.13 3.79 1.94
C VAL A 60 8.69 3.59 2.35
N VAL A 61 8.15 4.52 3.14
CA VAL A 61 6.86 4.36 3.81
C VAL A 61 6.02 5.63 3.69
N LYS A 62 4.72 5.42 3.45
CA LYS A 62 3.67 6.44 3.52
C LYS A 62 2.57 5.93 4.45
N TYR A 63 2.12 6.75 5.40
CA TYR A 63 1.08 6.32 6.33
C TYR A 63 0.12 7.46 6.68
N SER A 64 -1.05 7.09 7.18
CA SER A 64 -2.05 8.03 7.67
C SER A 64 -2.95 7.37 8.70
N ILE A 65 -3.38 8.16 9.69
CA ILE A 65 -4.47 7.82 10.60
C ILE A 65 -5.69 8.57 10.11
N PHE A 66 -6.79 7.86 9.90
CA PHE A 66 -7.99 8.47 9.34
C PHE A 66 -8.80 9.15 10.43
N SER A 67 -9.29 10.34 10.11
CA SER A 67 -10.25 11.08 10.95
C SER A 67 -11.68 10.77 10.50
N PRO A 68 -12.70 11.04 11.33
CA PRO A 68 -14.09 10.93 10.92
C PRO A 68 -14.39 11.73 9.64
N PRO A 69 -15.28 11.24 8.76
CA PRO A 69 -16.06 9.99 8.89
C PRO A 69 -15.30 8.73 8.45
N LEU A 70 -14.13 8.86 7.81
CA LEU A 70 -13.39 7.74 7.22
C LEU A 70 -12.90 6.73 8.28
N SER A 71 -12.60 7.24 9.49
CA SER A 71 -12.19 6.43 10.65
C SER A 71 -13.19 5.34 11.04
N LEU A 72 -14.46 5.49 10.65
CA LEU A 72 -15.50 4.49 10.89
C LEU A 72 -15.21 3.20 10.08
N ALA A 73 -14.70 3.33 8.86
CA ALA A 73 -14.43 2.20 7.98
C ALA A 73 -13.02 1.61 8.17
N SER A 74 -12.03 2.45 8.47
CA SER A 74 -10.65 2.04 8.73
C SER A 74 -9.97 3.04 9.65
N SER A 75 -9.18 2.57 10.62
CA SER A 75 -8.41 3.46 11.51
C SER A 75 -7.25 4.16 10.81
N GLY A 76 -6.87 3.72 9.61
CA GLY A 76 -5.71 4.21 8.88
C GLY A 76 -4.90 3.07 8.27
N ILE A 77 -3.80 3.43 7.60
CA ILE A 77 -2.95 2.49 6.89
C ILE A 77 -1.49 2.95 6.90
N VAL A 78 -0.60 1.96 6.92
CA VAL A 78 0.82 2.10 6.59
C VAL A 78 1.06 1.44 5.24
N ILE A 79 1.71 2.14 4.31
CA ILE A 79 2.00 1.67 2.95
C ILE A 79 3.51 1.61 2.79
N VAL A 80 4.03 0.44 2.43
CA VAL A 80 5.46 0.20 2.16
C VAL A 80 5.65 -0.09 0.67
N TYR A 81 6.68 0.50 0.06
CA TYR A 81 6.90 0.45 -1.38
C TYR A 81 8.05 -0.49 -1.75
N PHE A 82 7.87 -1.27 -2.82
CA PHE A 82 8.85 -2.22 -3.34
C PHE A 82 8.98 -2.09 -4.86
N SER A 83 10.17 -2.37 -5.38
CA SER A 83 10.44 -2.43 -6.84
C SER A 83 10.46 -3.86 -7.39
N SER A 84 10.33 -4.88 -6.52
CA SER A 84 10.31 -6.29 -6.91
C SER A 84 9.23 -7.03 -6.13
N ARG A 85 8.68 -8.09 -6.74
CA ARG A 85 7.73 -8.99 -6.09
C ARG A 85 8.40 -9.77 -4.97
N ASP A 86 9.63 -10.25 -5.19
CA ASP A 86 10.35 -11.08 -4.23
C ASP A 86 10.65 -10.34 -2.93
N ASP A 87 11.04 -9.06 -3.00
CA ASP A 87 11.27 -8.26 -1.79
C ASP A 87 9.96 -7.98 -1.04
N MET A 88 8.88 -7.72 -1.79
CA MET A 88 7.55 -7.57 -1.22
C MET A 88 7.13 -8.85 -0.49
N GLU A 89 7.30 -10.02 -1.09
CA GLU A 89 6.92 -11.29 -0.48
C GLU A 89 7.78 -11.64 0.74
N ARG A 90 9.09 -11.38 0.69
CA ARG A 90 9.99 -11.51 1.85
C ARG A 90 9.56 -10.59 3.00
N PHE A 91 9.19 -9.35 2.69
CA PHE A 91 8.68 -8.41 3.67
C PHE A 91 7.35 -8.88 4.30
N ILE A 92 6.40 -9.38 3.49
CA ILE A 92 5.12 -9.90 4.01
C ILE A 92 5.36 -11.02 5.03
N LYS A 93 6.24 -11.98 4.70
CA LYS A 93 6.62 -13.06 5.63
C LYS A 93 7.26 -12.54 6.91
N THR A 94 8.06 -11.48 6.82
CA THR A 94 8.73 -10.86 7.97
C THR A 94 7.73 -10.15 8.89
N ILE A 95 6.73 -9.48 8.32
CA ILE A 95 5.77 -8.68 9.09
C ILE A 95 4.57 -9.48 9.59
N SER A 96 4.24 -10.62 8.96
CA SER A 96 3.03 -11.39 9.29
C SER A 96 2.90 -11.80 10.76
N PRO A 97 3.97 -12.11 11.52
CA PRO A 97 3.84 -12.37 12.95
C PRO A 97 3.31 -11.16 13.75
N LEU A 98 3.58 -9.94 13.27
CA LEU A 98 3.25 -8.66 13.93
C LEU A 98 1.86 -8.13 13.55
N VAL A 99 1.17 -8.79 12.61
CA VAL A 99 -0.17 -8.43 12.17
C VAL A 99 -1.18 -9.54 12.43
N LYS A 100 -2.43 -9.15 12.64
CA LYS A 100 -3.59 -10.04 12.73
C LYS A 100 -4.50 -9.81 11.53
N LYS A 101 -5.41 -10.73 11.27
CA LYS A 101 -6.42 -10.57 10.23
C LYS A 101 -7.30 -9.33 10.55
N PRO A 102 -7.42 -8.36 9.63
CA PRO A 102 -8.32 -7.22 9.82
C PRO A 102 -9.79 -7.63 9.76
N SER A 103 -10.66 -6.76 10.27
CA SER A 103 -12.11 -6.97 10.24
C SER A 103 -12.63 -7.12 8.80
N LEU A 104 -13.77 -7.80 8.63
CA LEU A 104 -14.40 -7.95 7.30
C LEU A 104 -14.68 -6.59 6.66
N ARG A 105 -15.16 -5.63 7.46
CA ARG A 105 -15.44 -4.25 7.02
C ARG A 105 -14.22 -3.58 6.42
N GLU A 106 -13.09 -3.65 7.11
CA GLU A 106 -11.85 -3.02 6.66
C GLU A 106 -11.26 -3.74 5.44
N ARG A 107 -11.39 -5.06 5.37
CA ARG A 107 -11.03 -5.84 4.19
C ARG A 107 -11.83 -5.40 2.97
N LEU A 108 -13.14 -5.27 3.11
CA LEU A 108 -14.03 -4.82 2.05
C LEU A 108 -13.71 -3.39 1.63
N PHE A 109 -13.48 -2.49 2.58
CA PHE A 109 -13.10 -1.10 2.29
C PHE A 109 -11.90 -1.02 1.34
N TYR A 110 -10.76 -1.63 1.68
CA TYR A 110 -9.60 -1.57 0.78
C TYR A 110 -9.79 -2.38 -0.50
N SER A 111 -10.52 -3.49 -0.47
CA SER A 111 -10.76 -4.29 -1.68
C SER A 111 -11.60 -3.53 -2.71
N LEU A 112 -12.61 -2.78 -2.26
CA LEU A 112 -13.49 -2.01 -3.14
C LEU A 112 -12.85 -0.71 -3.62
N PHE A 113 -12.21 0.05 -2.72
CA PHE A 113 -11.69 1.38 -3.07
C PHE A 113 -10.27 1.37 -3.63
N VAL A 114 -9.50 0.32 -3.32
CA VAL A 114 -8.08 0.24 -3.67
C VAL A 114 -7.78 -1.02 -4.48
N ASN A 115 -8.73 -1.94 -4.70
CA ASN A 115 -8.54 -3.14 -5.50
C ASN A 115 -7.26 -3.91 -5.14
N VAL A 116 -7.21 -4.48 -3.94
CA VAL A 116 -6.03 -5.14 -3.37
C VAL A 116 -6.18 -6.65 -3.27
N GLU A 117 -5.07 -7.36 -3.13
CA GLU A 117 -5.05 -8.74 -2.64
C GLU A 117 -4.71 -8.78 -1.15
N TRP A 118 -5.16 -9.82 -0.44
CA TRP A 118 -4.94 -9.98 1.00
C TRP A 118 -4.07 -11.20 1.28
N ARG A 119 -3.06 -11.03 2.14
CA ARG A 119 -2.19 -12.12 2.61
C ARG A 119 -1.83 -11.86 4.06
N GLU A 120 -2.05 -12.85 4.93
CA GLU A 120 -1.58 -12.86 6.33
C GLU A 120 -1.87 -11.57 7.13
N GLY A 121 -3.00 -10.89 6.87
CA GLY A 121 -3.42 -9.68 7.60
C GLY A 121 -2.96 -8.34 7.01
N VAL A 122 -2.17 -8.38 5.94
CA VAL A 122 -1.82 -7.22 5.11
C VAL A 122 -2.50 -7.30 3.74
N SER A 123 -2.58 -6.16 3.07
CA SER A 123 -2.96 -6.08 1.67
C SER A 123 -1.76 -5.79 0.79
N TYR A 124 -1.82 -6.13 -0.49
CA TYR A 124 -0.85 -5.67 -1.46
C TYR A 124 -1.47 -5.41 -2.83
N ARG A 125 -0.81 -4.61 -3.65
CA ARG A 125 -1.13 -4.40 -5.06
C ARG A 125 0.05 -3.84 -5.84
N ARG A 126 -0.11 -3.79 -7.16
CA ARG A 126 0.81 -3.13 -8.10
C ARG A 126 0.26 -1.81 -8.60
N GLY A 127 1.15 -0.87 -8.89
CA GLY A 127 0.79 0.47 -9.38
C GLY A 127 -0.11 1.24 -8.42
N CYS A 128 -0.65 2.36 -8.90
CA CYS A 128 -1.56 3.21 -8.15
C CYS A 128 -3.02 2.83 -8.47
N PRO A 129 -3.96 2.87 -7.52
CA PRO A 129 -5.35 2.46 -7.75
C PRO A 129 -6.09 3.26 -8.83
N GLU A 130 -5.70 4.52 -9.05
CA GLU A 130 -6.23 5.36 -10.11
C GLU A 130 -6.00 4.79 -11.51
N TYR A 131 -5.00 3.92 -11.66
CA TYR A 131 -4.60 3.36 -12.96
C TYR A 131 -5.56 2.26 -13.40
N ASP A 132 -6.25 1.61 -12.47
CA ASP A 132 -7.19 0.53 -12.74
C ASP A 132 -8.33 1.01 -13.66
N ARG A 133 -8.73 2.29 -13.54
CA ARG A 133 -9.77 2.90 -14.39
C ARG A 133 -9.35 3.02 -15.85
N LYS A 134 -8.04 3.15 -16.13
CA LYS A 134 -7.52 3.42 -17.48
C LYS A 134 -6.92 2.18 -18.14
N PHE A 135 -6.26 1.33 -17.35
CA PHE A 135 -5.53 0.15 -17.83
C PHE A 135 -6.16 -1.18 -17.38
N GLY A 136 -7.31 -1.14 -16.70
CA GLY A 136 -8.00 -2.33 -16.18
C GLY A 136 -7.32 -2.89 -14.92
N ASP A 137 -7.79 -4.05 -14.46
CA ASP A 137 -7.30 -4.69 -13.23
C ASP A 137 -5.79 -4.96 -13.27
N TRP A 138 -5.07 -4.49 -12.25
CA TRP A 138 -3.62 -4.62 -12.15
C TRP A 138 -3.09 -6.04 -12.14
N ARG A 139 -3.92 -7.00 -11.75
CA ARG A 139 -3.61 -8.44 -11.80
C ARG A 139 -3.49 -8.97 -13.23
N LYS A 140 -4.05 -8.25 -14.20
CA LYS A 140 -4.02 -8.59 -15.63
C LYS A 140 -3.01 -7.76 -16.41
N TRP A 141 -2.37 -6.77 -15.78
CA TRP A 141 -1.30 -6.03 -16.44
C TRP A 141 -0.13 -6.96 -16.74
N PRO A 142 0.62 -6.73 -17.83
CA PRO A 142 1.80 -7.52 -18.15
C PRO A 142 2.75 -7.58 -16.94
N GLU A 143 3.32 -8.76 -16.70
CA GLU A 143 4.46 -8.86 -15.81
C GLU A 143 5.67 -8.15 -16.47
N PRO A 144 6.47 -7.41 -15.70
CA PRO A 144 7.62 -6.67 -16.22
C PRO A 144 8.73 -7.60 -16.73
#